data_AF-X0WL43-F1
#
_entry.id   AF-X0WL43-F1
#
_cell.length_a   1.000
_cell.length_b   1.000
_cell.length_c   1.000
_cell.angle_alpha   90.00
_cell.angle_beta   90.00
_cell.angle_gamma   90.00
#
_symmetry.space_group_name_H-M   'P 1'
#
loop_
_entity.id
_entity.type
_entity.pdbx_description
1 polymer ?
#
loop_
_entity_poly.entity_id
_entity_poly.type
_entity_poly.pdbx_seq_one_letter_code
_entity_poly.pdbx_strand_id
1 'polypeptide(L)'
;MSTVSCANSVVEQIARVDADIIPITHQHGCTHMGADTEQVLRTLSGTCDNPNGGGVLLVGLGCETANVNEIASRIDNSDRMVETLVIQEIGDARKIVDIARERLRRMKQFVSKQQRSDFDISSLTVGLECGGSDPFSGITANPAVGLVSDRLVELGATVILSEIPEMIGAEAPLESRIPDDAVKQKLLARIRDYVQMASDAGG
;
A
#
# COMPACT_ATOMS: atom_id res chain seq x y z
N MET A 1 0.98 6.74 -9.97
CA MET A 1 1.81 5.66 -9.42
C MET A 1 2.50 4.95 -10.59
N SER A 2 3.80 4.65 -10.48
CA SER A 2 4.49 3.81 -11.47
C SER A 2 4.31 2.33 -11.14
N THR A 3 4.27 1.48 -12.17
CA THR A 3 4.22 0.01 -12.03
C THR A 3 5.61 -0.63 -12.04
N VAL A 4 6.62 0.11 -12.48
CA VAL A 4 8.02 -0.33 -12.60
C VAL A 4 8.96 0.86 -12.42
N SER A 5 10.16 0.63 -11.89
CA SER A 5 11.16 1.69 -11.65
C SER A 5 11.51 2.52 -12.88
N CYS A 6 11.50 1.92 -14.08
CA CYS A 6 11.77 2.63 -15.34
C CYS A 6 10.74 3.71 -15.68
N ALA A 7 9.55 3.69 -15.06
CA ALA A 7 8.52 4.71 -15.24
C ALA A 7 8.57 5.83 -14.19
N ASN A 8 9.45 5.73 -13.17
CA ASN A 8 9.48 6.67 -12.04
C ASN A 8 9.73 8.11 -12.46
N SER A 9 10.71 8.35 -13.34
CA SER A 9 11.06 9.71 -13.77
C SER A 9 9.89 10.40 -14.47
N VAL A 10 9.10 9.64 -15.24
CA VAL A 10 7.89 10.14 -15.91
C VAL A 10 6.81 10.46 -14.88
N VAL A 11 6.59 9.59 -13.88
CA VAL A 11 5.62 9.85 -12.81
C VAL A 11 5.99 11.09 -11.99
N GLU A 12 7.26 11.24 -11.63
CA GLU A 12 7.75 12.41 -10.91
C GLU A 12 7.59 13.69 -11.75
N GLN A 13 7.88 13.62 -13.04
CA GLN A 13 7.70 14.76 -13.95
C GLN A 13 6.22 15.14 -14.10
N ILE A 14 5.32 14.15 -14.19
CA ILE A 14 3.87 14.36 -14.21
C ILE A 14 3.41 15.00 -12.90
N ALA A 15 3.88 14.54 -11.75
CA ALA A 15 3.43 15.06 -10.46
C ALA A 15 3.81 16.54 -10.23
N ARG A 16 4.90 17.03 -10.84
CA ARG A 16 5.30 18.45 -10.76
C ARG A 16 4.29 19.44 -11.35
N VAL A 17 3.26 18.97 -12.04
CA VAL A 17 2.26 19.85 -12.66
C VAL A 17 1.29 20.46 -11.63
N ASP A 18 1.10 19.81 -10.48
CA ASP A 18 0.14 20.25 -9.46
C ASP A 18 0.55 19.70 -8.08
N ALA A 19 0.50 20.52 -7.04
CA ALA A 19 0.89 20.15 -5.68
C ALA A 19 -0.06 19.14 -5.02
N ASP A 20 -1.30 19.04 -5.53
CA ASP A 20 -2.28 18.06 -5.03
C ASP A 20 -2.01 16.63 -5.54
N ILE A 21 -1.02 16.45 -6.42
CA ILE A 21 -0.65 15.14 -6.97
C ILE A 21 0.53 14.57 -6.18
N ILE A 22 0.30 13.40 -5.59
CA ILE A 22 1.34 12.67 -4.85
C ILE A 22 1.96 11.61 -5.77
N PRO A 23 3.24 11.72 -6.13
CA PRO A 23 3.93 10.67 -6.88
C PRO A 23 4.20 9.47 -5.96
N ILE A 24 3.70 8.30 -6.36
CA ILE A 24 4.06 7.01 -5.75
C ILE A 24 4.94 6.28 -6.75
N THR A 25 6.19 6.03 -6.37
CA THR A 25 7.20 5.41 -7.24
C THR A 25 7.44 3.95 -6.85
N HIS A 26 7.72 3.12 -7.85
CA HIS A 26 8.03 1.72 -7.69
C HIS A 26 9.54 1.51 -7.60
N GLN A 27 10.00 0.75 -6.61
CA GLN A 27 11.44 0.64 -6.32
C GLN A 27 12.15 -0.51 -7.04
N HIS A 28 11.39 -1.44 -7.64
CA HIS A 28 11.97 -2.65 -8.23
C HIS A 28 11.98 -2.66 -9.76
N GLY A 29 12.73 -3.61 -10.32
CA GLY A 29 12.73 -3.91 -11.75
C GLY A 29 11.45 -4.65 -12.16
N CYS A 30 11.45 -5.27 -13.35
CA CYS A 30 10.27 -5.96 -13.86
C CYS A 30 10.37 -7.50 -13.89
N THR A 31 11.51 -8.07 -13.49
CA THR A 31 11.80 -9.51 -13.60
C THR A 31 11.21 -10.34 -12.45
N HIS A 32 10.01 -9.97 -12.00
CA HIS A 32 9.28 -10.69 -10.97
C HIS A 32 8.76 -12.01 -11.52
N MET A 33 8.79 -13.08 -10.71
CA MET A 33 8.30 -14.40 -11.11
C MET A 33 7.45 -15.06 -10.02
N GLY A 34 6.37 -15.74 -10.44
CA GLY A 34 5.53 -16.54 -9.56
C GLY A 34 4.95 -15.73 -8.39
N ALA A 35 5.25 -16.17 -7.16
CA ALA A 35 4.75 -15.54 -5.95
C ALA A 35 5.18 -14.06 -5.79
N ASP A 36 6.35 -13.70 -6.33
CA ASP A 36 6.85 -12.32 -6.31
C ASP A 36 5.99 -11.39 -7.18
N THR A 37 5.61 -11.85 -8.38
CA THR A 37 4.70 -11.10 -9.26
C THR A 37 3.35 -10.86 -8.57
N GLU A 38 2.78 -11.89 -7.94
CA GLU A 38 1.51 -11.77 -7.22
C GLU A 38 1.62 -10.84 -6.02
N GLN A 39 2.75 -10.86 -5.29
CA GLN A 39 3.01 -9.92 -4.22
C GLN A 39 3.05 -8.48 -4.73
N VAL A 40 3.71 -8.21 -5.86
CA VAL A 40 3.74 -6.87 -6.48
C VAL A 40 2.33 -6.43 -6.90
N LEU A 41 1.58 -7.28 -7.60
CA LEU A 41 0.23 -6.98 -8.06
C LEU A 41 -0.71 -6.67 -6.90
N ARG A 42 -0.70 -7.51 -5.86
CA ARG A 42 -1.49 -7.30 -4.64
C ARG A 42 -1.11 -6.02 -3.91
N THR A 43 0.19 -5.72 -3.81
CA THR A 43 0.67 -4.52 -3.13
C THR A 43 0.29 -3.25 -3.88
N LEU A 44 0.51 -3.22 -5.19
CA LEU A 44 0.21 -2.05 -6.02
C LEU A 44 -1.31 -1.79 -6.13
N SER A 45 -2.11 -2.83 -6.37
CA SER A 45 -3.58 -2.69 -6.39
C SER A 45 -4.12 -2.27 -5.03
N GLY A 46 -3.71 -2.92 -3.93
CA GLY A 46 -4.12 -2.53 -2.57
C GLY A 46 -3.71 -1.11 -2.18
N THR A 47 -2.56 -0.63 -2.67
CA THR A 47 -2.14 0.77 -2.50
C THR A 47 -3.09 1.72 -3.23
N CYS A 48 -3.54 1.34 -4.43
CA CYS A 48 -4.51 2.12 -5.20
C CYS A 48 -5.91 2.13 -4.57
N ASP A 49 -6.26 1.09 -3.81
CA ASP A 49 -7.53 0.95 -3.09
C ASP A 49 -7.58 1.75 -1.79
N ASN A 50 -6.48 2.41 -1.38
CA ASN A 50 -6.46 3.24 -0.19
C ASN A 50 -7.57 4.33 -0.27
N PRO A 51 -8.46 4.46 0.74
CA PRO A 51 -9.60 5.38 0.70
C PRO A 51 -9.20 6.86 0.73
N ASN A 52 -7.95 7.19 1.07
CA ASN A 52 -7.44 8.56 1.02
C ASN A 52 -7.13 9.03 -0.43
N GLY A 53 -7.11 8.12 -1.41
CA GLY A 53 -6.91 8.44 -2.82
C GLY A 53 -8.23 8.54 -3.58
N GLY A 54 -8.63 9.75 -3.97
CA GLY A 54 -9.86 9.96 -4.78
C GLY A 54 -9.73 9.60 -6.27
N GLY A 55 -8.50 9.35 -6.74
CA GLY A 55 -8.23 8.87 -8.10
C GLY A 55 -6.77 8.46 -8.28
N VAL A 56 -6.53 7.53 -9.21
CA VAL A 56 -5.20 6.96 -9.47
C VAL A 56 -4.90 6.97 -10.96
N LEU A 57 -3.74 7.53 -11.32
CA LEU A 57 -3.11 7.35 -12.62
C LEU A 57 -1.99 6.31 -12.51
N LEU A 58 -2.21 5.12 -13.08
CA LEU A 58 -1.18 4.09 -13.23
C LEU A 58 -0.32 4.39 -14.46
N VAL A 59 1.00 4.35 -14.29
CA VAL A 59 1.96 4.62 -15.37
C VAL A 59 2.92 3.44 -15.49
N GLY A 60 2.85 2.74 -16.61
CA GLY A 60 3.75 1.65 -16.95
C GLY A 60 4.72 2.01 -18.06
N LEU A 61 5.83 1.27 -18.12
CA LEU A 61 6.73 1.37 -19.26
C LEU A 61 6.10 0.67 -20.48
N GLY A 62 5.58 -0.54 -20.26
CA GLY A 62 4.93 -1.37 -21.29
C GLY A 62 5.56 -2.76 -21.47
N CYS A 63 6.65 -3.06 -20.77
CA CYS A 63 7.34 -4.35 -20.84
C CYS A 63 7.42 -5.09 -19.51
N GLU A 64 6.83 -4.55 -18.45
CA GLU A 64 6.85 -5.16 -17.13
C GLU A 64 5.89 -6.36 -17.00
N THR A 65 6.30 -7.38 -16.22
CA THR A 65 5.47 -8.58 -15.97
C THR A 65 4.18 -8.22 -15.23
N ALA A 66 4.28 -7.40 -14.17
CA ALA A 66 3.13 -6.83 -13.47
C ALA A 66 2.59 -5.62 -14.26
N ASN A 67 1.90 -5.90 -15.35
CA ASN A 67 1.46 -4.87 -16.28
C ASN A 67 0.31 -4.01 -15.72
N VAL A 68 0.22 -2.78 -16.23
CA VAL A 68 -0.75 -1.77 -15.80
C VAL A 68 -2.20 -2.26 -15.87
N ASN A 69 -2.57 -3.02 -16.90
CA ASN A 69 -3.95 -3.48 -17.08
C ASN A 69 -4.35 -4.53 -16.04
N GLU A 70 -3.42 -5.42 -15.66
CA GLU A 70 -3.65 -6.39 -14.61
C GLU A 70 -3.75 -5.74 -13.22
N ILE A 71 -2.96 -4.68 -12.96
CA ILE A 71 -3.11 -3.91 -11.73
C ILE A 71 -4.48 -3.21 -11.73
N ALA A 72 -4.82 -2.54 -12.83
CA ALA A 72 -6.08 -1.80 -12.96
C ALA A 72 -7.32 -2.70 -12.81
N SER A 73 -7.28 -3.95 -13.27
CA SER A 73 -8.40 -4.88 -13.15
C SER A 73 -8.64 -5.40 -11.73
N ARG A 74 -7.67 -5.22 -10.82
CA ARG A 74 -7.76 -5.62 -9.41
C ARG A 74 -8.23 -4.50 -8.48
N ILE A 75 -8.31 -3.26 -8.98
CA ILE A 75 -8.69 -2.08 -8.20
C ILE A 75 -10.21 -1.94 -8.16
N ASP A 76 -10.76 -1.65 -6.98
CA ASP A 76 -12.17 -1.26 -6.86
C ASP A 76 -12.36 0.20 -7.31
N ASN A 77 -13.03 0.36 -8.45
CA ASN A 77 -13.28 1.65 -9.09
C ASN A 77 -14.70 2.19 -8.87
N SER A 78 -15.45 1.65 -7.90
CA SER A 78 -16.80 2.10 -7.56
C SER A 78 -16.88 3.59 -7.20
N ASP A 79 -15.98 4.06 -6.34
CA ASP A 79 -15.97 5.43 -5.82
C ASP A 79 -14.70 6.23 -6.15
N ARG A 80 -13.88 5.73 -7.10
CA ARG A 80 -12.62 6.36 -7.51
C ARG A 80 -12.40 6.29 -9.02
N MET A 81 -11.70 7.28 -9.57
CA MET A 81 -11.26 7.23 -10.96
C MET A 81 -9.93 6.47 -11.09
N VAL A 82 -9.88 5.49 -12.00
CA VAL A 82 -8.65 4.77 -12.36
C VAL A 82 -8.36 5.03 -13.82
N GLU A 83 -7.18 5.58 -14.13
CA GLU A 83 -6.69 5.74 -15.51
C GLU A 83 -5.32 5.11 -15.65
N THR A 84 -4.99 4.71 -16.88
CA THR A 84 -3.76 3.97 -17.19
C THR A 84 -2.99 4.63 -18.32
N LEU A 85 -1.66 4.71 -18.20
CA LEU A 85 -0.76 5.25 -19.23
C LEU A 85 0.38 4.27 -19.46
N VAL A 86 0.64 3.94 -20.73
CA VAL A 86 1.77 3.09 -21.12
C VAL A 86 2.74 3.91 -21.97
N ILE A 87 3.97 4.08 -21.48
CA ILE A 87 4.97 4.98 -22.07
C ILE A 87 5.35 4.53 -23.48
N GLN A 88 5.65 3.24 -23.68
CA GLN A 88 6.10 2.71 -24.98
C GLN A 88 5.01 2.72 -26.05
N GLU A 89 3.73 2.65 -25.67
CA GLU A 89 2.61 2.76 -26.60
C GLU A 89 2.45 4.18 -27.15
N ILE A 90 2.77 5.20 -26.33
CA ILE A 90 2.67 6.61 -26.73
C ILE A 90 3.95 7.08 -27.42
N GLY A 91 5.12 6.66 -26.92
CA GLY A 91 6.46 6.90 -27.47
C GLY A 91 7.00 8.33 -27.34
N ASP A 92 6.15 9.36 -27.46
CA ASP A 92 6.56 10.77 -27.38
C ASP A 92 6.39 11.33 -25.96
N ALA A 93 7.50 11.83 -25.39
CA ALA A 93 7.54 12.34 -24.01
C ALA A 93 6.62 13.54 -23.77
N ARG A 94 6.45 14.44 -24.75
CA ARG A 94 5.55 15.60 -24.59
C ARG A 94 4.10 15.15 -24.60
N LYS A 95 3.73 14.27 -25.54
CA LYS A 95 2.38 13.69 -25.61
C LYS A 95 2.02 12.93 -24.33
N ILE A 96 2.97 12.18 -23.74
CA ILE A 96 2.76 11.48 -22.46
C ILE A 96 2.33 12.47 -21.37
N VAL A 97 3.07 13.57 -21.21
CA VAL A 97 2.76 14.60 -20.20
C VAL A 97 1.42 15.28 -20.49
N ASP A 98 1.11 15.57 -21.74
CA ASP A 98 -0.16 16.22 -22.11
C ASP A 98 -1.37 15.31 -21.85
N ILE A 99 -1.28 14.03 -22.21
CA ILE A 99 -2.31 13.01 -21.92
C ILE A 99 -2.48 12.84 -20.41
N ALA A 100 -1.37 12.75 -19.67
CA ALA A 100 -1.40 12.63 -18.22
C ALA A 100 -2.08 13.85 -17.57
N ARG A 101 -1.75 15.07 -18.02
CA ARG A 101 -2.38 16.32 -17.55
C ARG A 101 -3.87 16.32 -17.80
N GLU A 102 -4.32 15.91 -18.98
CA GLU A 102 -5.74 15.86 -19.30
C GLU A 102 -6.49 14.90 -18.38
N ARG A 103 -5.95 13.70 -18.17
CA ARG A 103 -6.49 12.69 -17.24
C ARG A 103 -6.55 13.19 -15.81
N LEU A 104 -5.46 13.75 -15.31
CA LEU A 104 -5.37 14.30 -13.96
C LEU A 104 -6.33 15.46 -13.76
N ARG A 105 -6.55 16.30 -14.79
CA ARG A 105 -7.57 17.36 -14.74
C ARG A 105 -8.97 16.79 -14.54
N ARG A 106 -9.33 15.71 -15.26
CA ARG A 106 -10.62 15.03 -15.08
C ARG A 106 -10.75 14.41 -13.71
N MET A 107 -9.70 13.73 -13.22
CA MET A 107 -9.67 13.18 -11.86
C MET A 107 -9.85 14.27 -10.82
N LYS A 108 -9.13 15.39 -10.94
CA LYS A 108 -9.26 16.52 -10.00
C LYS A 108 -10.69 17.07 -9.98
N GLN A 109 -11.34 17.17 -11.13
CA GLN A 109 -12.75 17.59 -11.22
C GLN A 109 -13.73 16.59 -10.59
N PHE A 110 -13.41 15.31 -10.62
CA PHE A 110 -14.19 14.28 -9.93
C PHE A 110 -14.00 14.39 -8.41
N VAL A 111 -12.75 14.40 -7.96
CA VAL A 111 -12.39 14.49 -6.53
C VAL A 111 -12.85 15.79 -5.90
N SER A 112 -12.81 16.92 -6.63
CA SER A 112 -13.24 18.23 -6.09
C SER A 112 -14.74 18.32 -5.79
N LYS A 113 -15.53 17.34 -6.22
CA LYS A 113 -16.96 17.25 -5.90
C LYS A 113 -17.24 16.43 -4.64
N GLN A 114 -16.25 15.67 -4.17
CA GLN A 114 -16.37 14.90 -2.93
C GLN A 114 -16.32 15.84 -1.74
N GLN A 115 -17.17 15.59 -0.75
CA GLN A 115 -17.23 16.35 0.49
C GLN A 115 -17.08 15.42 1.67
N ARG A 116 -16.42 15.89 2.72
CA ARG A 116 -16.37 15.16 4.00
C ARG A 116 -17.79 15.04 4.54
N SER A 117 -18.11 13.86 5.03
CA SER A 117 -19.33 13.57 5.77
C SER A 117 -18.97 12.96 7.11
N ASP A 118 -19.92 12.99 8.04
CA ASP A 118 -19.85 12.13 9.21
C ASP A 118 -19.80 10.67 8.77
N PHE A 119 -19.05 9.85 9.51
CA PHE A 119 -18.91 8.42 9.28
C PHE A 119 -18.83 7.70 10.62
N ASP A 120 -19.21 6.42 10.63
CA ASP A 120 -19.06 5.59 11.81
C ASP A 120 -17.59 5.22 12.00
N ILE A 121 -17.09 5.34 13.24
CA ILE A 121 -15.70 5.03 13.57
C ILE A 121 -15.31 3.59 13.22
N SER A 122 -16.27 2.67 13.08
CA SER A 122 -16.04 1.32 12.60
C SER A 122 -15.44 1.25 11.18
N SER A 123 -15.54 2.33 10.41
CA SER A 123 -14.93 2.45 9.08
C SER A 123 -13.45 2.83 9.14
N LEU A 124 -12.94 3.19 10.32
CA LEU A 124 -11.54 3.60 10.50
C LEU A 124 -10.63 2.37 10.50
N THR A 125 -9.54 2.44 9.74
CA THR A 125 -8.43 1.48 9.79
C THR A 125 -7.16 2.21 10.19
N VAL A 126 -6.48 1.74 11.24
CA VAL A 126 -5.24 2.33 11.77
C VAL A 126 -4.11 1.32 11.69
N GLY A 127 -3.03 1.68 10.99
CA GLY A 127 -1.78 0.92 11.01
C GLY A 127 -0.87 1.39 12.14
N LEU A 128 -0.20 0.45 12.80
CA LEU A 128 0.79 0.69 13.84
C LEU A 128 2.16 0.31 13.30
N GLU A 129 3.14 1.18 13.54
CA GLU A 129 4.54 0.97 13.17
C GLU A 129 5.42 1.52 14.29
N CYS A 130 6.52 0.85 14.55
CA CYS A 130 7.61 1.38 15.34
C CYS A 130 8.55 2.22 14.46
N GLY A 131 9.26 3.15 15.10
CA GLY A 131 10.30 3.95 14.46
C GLY A 131 11.69 3.44 14.86
N GLY A 132 12.41 4.25 15.63
CA GLY A 132 13.63 3.81 16.31
C GLY A 132 13.30 3.22 17.67
N SER A 133 13.46 1.90 17.82
CA SER A 133 13.25 1.23 19.11
C SER A 133 14.23 1.75 20.16
N ASP A 134 13.72 2.08 21.35
CA ASP A 134 14.52 2.49 22.49
C ASP A 134 14.07 1.77 23.78
N PRO A 135 14.87 1.80 24.87
CA PRO A 135 14.50 1.12 26.12
C PRO A 135 13.22 1.65 26.78
N PHE A 136 12.73 2.83 26.38
CA PHE A 136 11.54 3.46 26.95
C PHE A 136 10.27 3.14 26.15
N SER A 137 10.39 2.71 24.90
CA SER A 137 9.29 2.49 23.97
C SER A 137 8.30 1.47 24.53
N GLY A 138 8.82 0.34 25.05
CA GLY A 138 8.03 -0.73 25.66
C GLY A 138 7.34 -0.36 26.99
N ILE A 139 7.71 0.75 27.63
CA ILE A 139 7.12 1.19 28.91
C ILE A 139 6.39 2.54 28.83
N THR A 140 6.46 3.24 27.69
CA THR A 140 5.82 4.55 27.47
C THR A 140 4.90 4.55 26.25
N ALA A 141 5.46 4.74 25.05
CA ALA A 141 4.71 4.90 23.82
C ALA A 141 3.90 3.64 23.45
N ASN A 142 4.51 2.45 23.50
CA ASN A 142 3.84 1.22 23.07
C ASN A 142 2.65 0.86 23.99
N PRO A 143 2.74 0.96 25.33
CA PRO A 143 1.56 0.83 26.18
C PRO A 143 0.47 1.86 25.90
N ALA A 144 0.83 3.13 25.64
CA ALA A 144 -0.14 4.17 25.31
C ALA A 144 -0.85 3.90 23.98
N VAL A 145 -0.10 3.48 22.95
CA VAL A 145 -0.65 3.04 21.66
C VAL A 145 -1.54 1.82 21.85
N GLY A 146 -1.14 0.84 22.68
CA GLY A 146 -1.97 -0.33 23.01
C GLY A 146 -3.33 0.04 23.59
N LEU A 147 -3.37 0.97 24.55
CA LEU A 147 -4.63 1.47 25.13
C LEU A 147 -5.52 2.18 24.09
N VAL A 148 -4.92 2.92 23.16
CA VAL A 148 -5.67 3.56 22.07
C VAL A 148 -6.21 2.50 21.11
N SER A 149 -5.40 1.50 20.77
CA SER A 149 -5.78 0.39 19.90
C SER A 149 -6.97 -0.39 20.46
N ASP A 150 -6.93 -0.75 21.75
CA ASP A 150 -8.04 -1.46 22.40
C ASP A 150 -9.33 -0.63 22.35
N ARG A 151 -9.27 0.68 22.63
CA ARG A 151 -10.44 1.57 22.54
C ARG A 151 -10.99 1.69 21.12
N LEU A 152 -10.12 1.75 20.11
CA LEU A 152 -10.56 1.80 18.72
C LEU A 152 -11.27 0.51 18.32
N VAL A 153 -10.72 -0.65 18.70
CA VAL A 153 -11.33 -1.96 18.44
C VAL A 153 -12.67 -2.11 19.17
N GLU A 154 -12.78 -1.64 20.42
CA GLU A 154 -14.05 -1.60 21.17
C GLU A 154 -15.13 -0.79 20.46
N LEU A 155 -14.74 0.27 19.75
CA LEU A 155 -15.63 1.10 18.94
C LEU A 155 -15.88 0.53 17.53
N GLY A 156 -15.34 -0.65 17.22
CA GLY A 156 -15.55 -1.36 15.94
C GLY A 156 -14.57 -0.99 14.83
N ALA A 157 -13.57 -0.14 15.10
CA ALA A 157 -12.53 0.18 14.13
C ALA A 157 -11.56 -1.00 13.94
N THR A 158 -10.77 -0.96 12.87
CA THR A 158 -9.72 -1.95 12.60
C THR A 158 -8.35 -1.38 12.98
N VAL A 159 -7.56 -2.14 13.73
CA VAL A 159 -6.17 -1.80 14.05
C VAL A 159 -5.24 -2.90 13.52
N ILE A 160 -4.17 -2.51 12.85
CA ILE A 160 -3.20 -3.40 12.22
C ILE A 160 -1.85 -3.19 12.91
N LEU A 161 -1.33 -4.25 13.53
CA LEU A 161 0.06 -4.29 13.98
C LEU A 161 0.91 -4.92 12.88
N SER A 162 1.83 -4.15 12.33
CA SER A 162 2.84 -4.59 11.37
C SER A 162 4.07 -5.22 12.06
N GLU A 163 5.14 -5.47 11.31
CA GLU A 163 6.47 -5.79 11.85
C GLU A 163 6.64 -7.22 12.39
N ILE A 164 6.52 -8.22 11.51
CA ILE A 164 6.84 -9.63 11.83
C ILE A 164 8.18 -9.81 12.60
N PRO A 165 9.28 -9.08 12.29
CA PRO A 165 10.54 -9.22 13.04
C PRO A 165 10.41 -8.89 14.52
N GLU A 166 9.60 -7.89 14.87
CA GLU A 166 9.37 -7.43 16.25
C GLU A 166 8.46 -8.38 17.04
N MET A 167 7.83 -9.36 16.36
CA MET A 167 7.03 -10.40 16.99
C MET A 167 7.85 -11.64 17.39
N ILE A 168 9.10 -11.76 16.91
CA ILE A 168 9.97 -12.89 17.22
C ILE A 168 10.32 -12.87 18.71
N GLY A 169 10.02 -13.96 19.42
CA GLY A 169 10.16 -14.05 20.88
C GLY A 169 8.94 -13.54 21.67
N ALA A 170 7.93 -12.99 21.00
CA ALA A 170 6.65 -12.56 21.59
C ALA A 170 5.47 -13.45 21.15
N GLU A 171 5.73 -14.66 20.64
CA GLU A 171 4.70 -15.56 20.11
C GLU A 171 3.71 -15.99 21.18
N ALA A 172 4.21 -16.44 22.33
CA ALA A 172 3.36 -16.92 23.43
C ALA A 172 2.32 -15.88 23.91
N PRO A 173 2.68 -14.61 24.22
CA PRO A 173 1.68 -13.62 24.59
C PRO A 173 0.72 -13.29 23.44
N LEU A 174 1.16 -13.29 22.17
CA LEU A 174 0.27 -13.06 21.03
C LEU A 174 -0.74 -14.20 20.84
N GLU A 175 -0.28 -15.44 20.85
CA GLU A 175 -1.13 -16.63 20.74
C GLU A 175 -2.21 -16.68 21.81
N SER A 176 -1.86 -16.29 23.05
CA SER A 176 -2.80 -16.29 24.18
C SER A 176 -4.00 -15.35 23.99
N ARG A 177 -3.88 -14.37 23.08
CA ARG A 177 -4.93 -13.38 22.78
C ARG A 177 -5.75 -13.73 21.54
N ILE A 178 -5.39 -14.76 20.78
CA ILE A 178 -6.10 -15.17 19.57
C ILE A 178 -7.04 -16.31 19.95
N PRO A 179 -8.37 -16.18 19.78
CA PRO A 179 -9.29 -17.28 20.10
C PRO A 179 -9.33 -18.36 19.01
N ASP A 180 -9.07 -17.99 17.75
CA ASP A 180 -9.14 -18.88 16.59
C ASP A 180 -7.80 -19.57 16.30
N ASP A 181 -7.76 -20.89 16.42
CA ASP A 181 -6.57 -21.69 16.17
C ASP A 181 -6.07 -21.59 14.72
N ALA A 182 -6.96 -21.43 13.73
CA ALA A 182 -6.55 -21.23 12.35
C ALA A 182 -5.82 -19.89 12.17
N VAL A 183 -6.23 -18.85 12.91
CA VAL A 183 -5.54 -17.54 12.91
C VAL A 183 -4.20 -17.64 13.63
N LYS A 184 -4.11 -18.36 14.75
CA LYS A 184 -2.81 -18.64 15.43
C LYS A 184 -1.83 -19.31 14.49
N GLN A 185 -2.25 -20.39 13.82
CA GLN A 185 -1.38 -21.13 12.92
C GLN A 185 -0.91 -20.28 11.75
N LYS A 186 -1.75 -19.37 11.24
CA LYS A 186 -1.35 -18.39 10.22
C LYS A 186 -0.29 -17.42 10.74
N LEU A 187 -0.46 -16.86 11.94
CA LEU A 187 0.54 -15.97 12.54
C LEU A 187 1.89 -16.67 12.70
N LEU A 188 1.90 -17.86 13.32
CA LEU A 188 3.13 -18.61 13.55
C LEU A 188 3.79 -19.08 12.26
N ALA A 189 3.00 -19.43 11.25
CA ALA A 189 3.54 -19.70 9.92
C ALA A 189 4.25 -18.47 9.35
N ARG A 190 3.69 -17.28 9.48
CA ARG A 190 4.34 -16.04 8.99
C ARG A 190 5.64 -15.70 9.72
N ILE A 191 5.69 -15.91 11.03
CA ILE A 191 6.92 -15.73 11.80
C ILE A 191 7.99 -16.74 11.32
N ARG A 192 7.63 -18.02 11.16
CA ARG A 192 8.54 -19.05 10.63
C ARG A 192 9.01 -18.76 9.21
N ASP A 193 8.10 -18.37 8.32
CA ASP A 193 8.41 -18.01 6.93
C ASP A 193 9.47 -16.89 6.90
N TYR A 194 9.29 -15.87 7.76
CA TYR A 194 10.22 -14.75 7.84
C TYR A 194 11.60 -15.17 8.37
N VAL A 195 11.64 -15.98 9.44
CA VAL A 195 12.91 -16.49 10.00
C VAL A 195 13.65 -17.34 8.96
N GLN A 196 12.93 -18.20 8.23
CA GLN A 196 13.53 -19.00 7.17
C GLN A 196 14.09 -18.12 6.05
N MET A 197 13.31 -17.14 5.59
CA MET A 197 13.74 -16.18 4.56
C MET A 197 15.01 -15.43 4.99
N ALA A 198 15.07 -14.97 6.24
CA ALA A 198 16.25 -14.28 6.78
C ALA A 198 17.47 -15.21 6.81
N SER A 199 17.30 -16.45 7.28
CA SER A 199 18.37 -17.45 7.31
C SER A 199 18.88 -17.81 5.91
N ASP A 200 17.99 -17.95 4.94
CA ASP A 200 18.36 -18.25 3.54
C ASP A 200 19.12 -17.09 2.88
N ALA A 201 18.84 -15.86 3.30
CA ALA A 201 19.56 -14.66 2.88
C ALA A 201 20.91 -14.47 3.61
N GLY A 202 21.28 -15.38 4.52
CA GLY A 202 22.52 -15.31 5.29
C GLY A 202 22.49 -14.39 6.51
N GLY A 203 21.28 -14.05 6.98
CA GLY A 203 21.02 -13.32 8.23
C GLY A 203 20.83 -14.22 9.45
#